data_AF-A0A2Z2HL63-F1
#
_entry.id   AF-A0A2Z2HL63-F1
#
_cell.length_a   1.000
_cell.length_b   1.000
_cell.length_c   1.000
_cell.angle_alpha   90.00
_cell.angle_beta   90.00
_cell.angle_gamma   90.00
#
_symmetry.space_group_name_H-M   'P 1'
#
loop_
_entity.id
_entity.type
_entity.pdbx_description
1 polymer ?
#
loop_
_entity_poly.entity_id
_entity_poly.type
_entity_poly.pdbx_seq_one_letter_code
_entity_poly.pdbx_strand_id
1 'polypeptide(L)' 'MAPKIPCPNCQEDEWLENNELSYLPQVVKLKDGKYVADAENGIHVRLWRCNNCMYVMQFWEPD' A
#
# COMPACT_ATOMS: atom_id res chain seq x y z
N MET A 1 1.59 6.74 -7.98
CA MET A 1 2.42 6.62 -9.20
C MET A 1 3.00 5.21 -9.23
N ALA A 2 3.15 4.55 -10.38
CA ALA A 2 3.75 3.20 -10.37
C ALA A 2 5.18 3.22 -9.79
N PRO A 3 5.59 2.21 -8.99
CA PRO A 3 6.94 2.13 -8.46
C PRO A 3 7.98 2.18 -9.57
N LYS A 4 8.97 3.06 -9.43
CA LYS A 4 10.10 3.17 -10.38
C LYS A 4 11.28 2.27 -10.00
N ILE A 5 11.03 1.23 -9.21
CA ILE A 5 12.05 0.28 -8.77
C ILE A 5 11.79 -1.09 -9.40
N PRO A 6 12.83 -1.84 -9.80
CA PRO A 6 12.67 -3.22 -10.22
C PRO A 6 12.08 -4.08 -9.10
N CYS A 7 11.33 -5.12 -9.49
CA CYS A 7 10.88 -6.14 -8.56
C CYS A 7 12.08 -6.78 -7.86
N PRO A 8 12.17 -6.76 -6.52
CA PRO A 8 13.32 -7.32 -5.82
C PRO A 8 13.44 -8.84 -6.01
N ASN A 9 12.35 -9.52 -6.39
CA ASN A 9 12.31 -10.97 -6.59
C ASN A 9 12.74 -11.40 -8.01
N CYS A 10 12.24 -10.74 -9.06
CA CYS A 10 12.50 -11.14 -10.45
C CYS A 10 13.23 -10.10 -11.31
N GLN A 11 13.52 -8.92 -10.76
CA GLN A 11 14.20 -7.80 -11.42
C GLN A 11 13.46 -7.16 -12.61
N GLU A 12 12.24 -7.60 -12.90
CA GLU A 12 11.34 -6.97 -13.88
C GLU A 12 10.68 -5.70 -13.31
N ASP A 13 10.25 -4.78 -14.17
CA ASP A 13 9.68 -3.47 -13.79
C ASP A 13 8.16 -3.36 -14.00
N GLU A 14 7.50 -4.48 -14.29
CA GLU A 14 6.05 -4.51 -14.50
C GLU A 14 5.27 -4.66 -13.18
N TRP A 15 4.75 -3.54 -12.70
CA TRP A 15 3.94 -3.46 -11.48
C TRP A 15 2.46 -3.21 -11.79
N LEU A 16 1.59 -3.96 -11.12
CA LEU A 16 0.15 -3.77 -11.12
C LEU A 16 -0.30 -3.25 -9.76
N GLU A 17 -1.04 -2.15 -9.76
CA GLU A 17 -1.66 -1.60 -8.56
C GLU A 17 -2.84 -2.47 -8.14
N ASN A 18 -2.95 -2.77 -6.85
CA ASN A 18 -4.18 -3.35 -6.32
C ASN A 18 -5.06 -2.26 -5.71
N ASN A 19 -5.95 -1.71 -6.53
CA ASN A 19 -6.90 -0.65 -6.13
C ASN A 19 -7.95 -1.12 -5.10
N GLU A 20 -8.11 -2.43 -4.90
CA GLU A 20 -9.02 -2.98 -3.87
C GLU A 20 -8.36 -3.03 -2.49
N LEU A 21 -7.04 -2.84 -2.40
CA LEU A 21 -6.27 -2.95 -1.17
C LEU A 21 -5.53 -1.63 -0.87
N SER A 22 -6.29 -0.66 -0.36
CA SER A 22 -5.75 0.55 0.26
C SER A 22 -5.62 0.32 1.76
N TYR A 23 -4.45 0.59 2.35
CA TYR A 23 -4.24 0.43 3.79
C TYR A 23 -4.04 1.80 4.47
N LEU A 24 -4.75 2.01 5.57
CA LEU A 24 -4.60 3.18 6.43
C LEU A 24 -3.65 2.83 7.59
N PRO A 25 -2.51 3.54 7.75
CA PRO A 25 -1.46 3.15 8.67
C PRO A 25 -1.74 3.51 10.13
N GLN A 26 -2.67 4.44 10.38
CA GLN A 26 -3.08 4.82 11.74
C GLN A 26 -4.55 4.51 11.97
N VAL A 27 -4.78 3.55 12.86
CA VAL A 27 -6.10 3.24 13.40
C VAL A 27 -6.01 3.33 14.91
N VAL A 28 -6.86 4.16 15.52
CA VAL A 28 -6.95 4.31 16.98
C VAL A 28 -8.18 3.58 17.49
N LYS A 29 -7.98 2.70 18.49
CA LYS A 29 -9.09 2.05 19.19
C LYS A 29 -9.63 2.97 20.30
N LEU A 30 -10.92 3.21 20.29
CA LEU A 30 -11.63 4.00 21.29
C LEU A 30 -12.00 3.17 22.52
N LYS A 31 -12.30 3.84 23.64
CA LYS A 31 -12.70 3.22 24.90
C LYS A 31 -14.02 2.45 24.81
N ASP A 32 -14.90 2.82 23.88
CA ASP A 32 -16.17 2.14 23.60
C ASP A 32 -16.02 0.94 22.65
N GLY A 33 -14.79 0.59 22.27
CA GLY A 33 -14.49 -0.54 21.40
C GLY A 33 -14.56 -0.24 19.91
N LYS A 34 -14.91 0.99 19.50
CA LYS A 34 -14.86 1.41 18.10
C LYS A 34 -13.43 1.72 17.64
N TYR A 35 -13.25 1.85 16.33
CA TYR A 35 -11.98 2.22 15.70
C TYR A 35 -12.18 3.48 14.86
N VAL A 36 -11.20 4.38 14.90
CA VAL A 36 -11.16 5.59 14.07
C VAL A 36 -9.87 5.56 13.26
N ALA A 37 -9.98 5.86 11.97
CA ALA A 37 -8.85 6.04 11.08
C ALA A 37 -8.97 7.44 10.46
N ASP A 38 -7.86 8.17 10.42
CA ASP A 38 -7.77 9.41 9.65
C ASP A 38 -7.49 9.02 8.19
N ALA A 39 -8.43 9.37 7.31
CA ALA A 39 -8.35 9.10 5.88
C ALA A 39 -7.96 10.34 5.06
N GLU A 40 -7.78 11.50 5.70
CA GLU A 40 -7.43 12.78 5.05
C GLU A 40 -5.98 13.22 5.32
N ASN A 41 -5.35 12.79 6.42
CA ASN A 41 -3.96 13.13 6.80
C ASN A 41 -3.04 11.91 6.92
N GLY A 42 -3.37 10.82 6.25
CA GLY A 42 -2.73 9.53 6.45
C GLY A 42 -1.80 9.19 5.30
N ILE A 43 -0.56 8.80 5.61
CA ILE A 43 0.34 8.17 4.64
C ILE A 43 -0.42 7.02 3.95
N HIS A 44 -0.72 7.15 2.66
CA HIS A 44 -1.44 6.10 1.96
C HIS A 44 -0.46 4.98 1.61
N VAL A 45 -0.76 3.76 2.09
CA VAL A 45 0.01 2.58 1.67
C VAL A 45 -0.69 1.95 0.48
N ARG A 46 -0.05 2.04 -0.69
CA ARG A 46 -0.48 1.33 -1.90
C ARG A 46 0.20 -0.02 -1.97
N LEU A 47 -0.58 -1.04 -2.28
CA LEU A 47 -0.08 -2.39 -2.53
C LEU A 47 0.12 -2.59 -4.04
N TRP A 48 1.34 -2.99 -4.40
CA TRP A 48 1.72 -3.28 -5.77
C TRP A 48 2.15 -4.73 -5.89
N ARG A 49 1.72 -5.37 -6.98
CA ARG A 49 2.08 -6.75 -7.32
C ARG A 49 2.90 -6.76 -8.60
N CYS A 50 4.04 -7.43 -8.59
CA CYS A 50 4.78 -7.68 -9.82
C CYS A 50 3.99 -8.64 -10.72
N ASN A 51 3.80 -8.30 -11.99
CA ASN A 51 3.02 -9.13 -12.91
C ASN A 51 3.73 -10.45 -13.24
N ASN A 52 5.05 -10.43 -13.34
CA ASN A 52 5.85 -11.58 -13.79
C ASN A 52 6.01 -12.67 -12.72
N CYS A 53 6.09 -12.30 -11.45
CA CYS A 53 6.38 -13.26 -10.37
C CYS A 53 5.41 -13.19 -9.18
N MET A 54 4.36 -12.38 -9.27
CA MET A 54 3.32 -12.22 -8.24
C MET A 54 3.81 -11.69 -6.89
N TYR A 55 5.05 -11.20 -6.81
CA TYR A 55 5.62 -10.61 -5.59
C TYR A 55 4.87 -9.35 -5.19
N VAL A 56 4.55 -9.20 -3.90
CA VAL A 56 3.77 -8.07 -3.36
C VAL A 56 4.67 -7.14 -2.56
N MET A 57 4.55 -5.84 -2.78
CA MET A 57 5.29 -4.80 -2.07
C MET A 57 4.38 -3.64 -1.69
N GLN A 58 4.68 -3.02 -0.54
CA GLN A 58 3.97 -1.86 0.00
C GLN A 58 4.77 -0.59 -0.28
N PHE A 59 4.11 0.44 -0.79
CA PHE A 59 4.70 1.75 -1.04
C PHE A 59 3.94 2.81 -0.24
N TRP A 60 4.70 3.59 0.53
CA TRP A 60 4.21 4.69 1.34
C TRP A 60 4.21 5.95 0.47
N GLU A 61 3.04 6.47 0.14
CA GLU A 61 2.90 7.77 -0.51
C GLU A 61 2.53 8.82 0.55
N PRO A 62 3.40 9.82 0.83
CA PRO A 62 2.98 10.99 1.56
C PRO A 62 2.00 11.80 0.70
N ASP A 63 1.02 12.44 1.33
CA ASP A 63 0.09 13.38 0.68
C ASP A 63 0.81 14.59 0.05
#